data_AF-A0A4P5URN3-F1
#
_entry.id   AF-A0A4P5URN3-F1
#
_cell.length_a   1.000
_cell.length_b   1.000
_cell.length_c   1.000
_cell.angle_alpha   90.00
_cell.angle_beta   90.00
_cell.angle_gamma   90.00
#
_symmetry.space_group_name_H-M   'P 1'
#
loop_
_entity.id
_entity.type
_entity.pdbx_description
1 polymer ?
#
loop_
_entity_poly.entity_id
_entity_poly.type
_entity_poly.pdbx_seq_one_letter_code
_entity_poly.pdbx_strand_id
1 'polypeptide(L)'
;MRYFLVIVLFFFLMGSNENLVAQCPTGYTPVRITMTINGCPYNVDLCVKCSVLGQLPNSVAVTGFMQIQTTPPCVQTLNVQQVLQYIETYVSTYDFYYSWLCQNNSSAPPCPQQSNEIEIYHWNCWKAELIEYAGQQSIYYSPCNYDTYCYEKISWCFDANQNKYVRTVVSGPTQIGGKPDCNLEAWEITLPTIVGQSSQCFILHSSCL
;
A
#
# COMPACT_ATOMS: atom_id res chain seq x y z
N MET A 1 -1.53 21.28 -47.11
CA MET A 1 -2.48 20.93 -46.03
C MET A 1 -2.66 19.43 -45.74
N ARG A 2 -2.02 18.49 -46.47
CA ARG A 2 -2.14 17.05 -46.17
C ARG A 2 -1.19 16.52 -45.07
N TYR A 3 -0.05 17.18 -44.86
CA TYR A 3 0.95 16.73 -43.88
C TYR A 3 0.70 17.20 -42.43
N PHE A 4 -0.18 18.18 -42.23
CA PHE A 4 -0.46 18.72 -40.89
C PHE A 4 -1.26 17.75 -40.02
N LEU A 5 -2.10 16.92 -40.64
CA LEU A 5 -2.98 15.98 -39.94
C LEU A 5 -2.21 14.75 -39.39
N VAL A 6 -1.11 14.37 -40.05
CA VAL A 6 -0.24 13.26 -39.61
C VAL A 6 0.56 13.65 -38.36
N ILE A 7 1.00 14.91 -38.26
CA ILE A 7 1.77 15.39 -37.10
C ILE A 7 0.88 15.46 -35.84
N VAL A 8 -0.36 15.93 -35.96
CA VAL A 8 -1.30 15.99 -34.83
C VAL A 8 -1.66 14.59 -34.32
N LEU A 9 -1.76 13.59 -35.19
CA LEU A 9 -2.04 12.20 -34.80
C LEU A 9 -0.88 11.54 -34.04
N PHE A 10 0.36 11.93 -34.31
CA PHE A 10 1.53 11.40 -33.61
C PHE A 10 1.66 11.98 -32.18
N PHE A 11 1.27 13.23 -31.97
CA PHE A 11 1.26 13.85 -30.64
C PHE A 11 0.16 13.28 -29.71
N PHE A 12 -0.97 12.82 -30.27
CA PHE A 12 -2.03 12.18 -29.46
C PHE A 12 -1.64 10.79 -28.92
N LEU A 13 -0.73 10.07 -29.59
CA LEU A 13 -0.30 8.74 -29.14
C LEU A 13 0.75 8.78 -28.01
N MET A 14 1.41 9.92 -27.78
CA MET A 14 2.37 10.08 -26.68
C MET A 14 1.73 10.56 -25.36
N GLY A 15 0.42 10.87 -25.36
CA GLY A 15 -0.27 11.45 -24.20
C GLY A 15 -0.87 10.47 -23.20
N SER A 16 -0.43 9.21 -23.13
CA SER A 16 -1.08 8.20 -22.27
C SER A 16 -0.11 7.39 -21.40
N ASN A 17 0.80 8.04 -20.70
CA ASN A 17 1.65 7.37 -19.71
C ASN A 17 1.84 8.21 -18.44
N GLU A 18 0.78 8.47 -17.69
CA GLU A 18 0.93 8.94 -16.30
C GLU A 18 -0.11 8.31 -15.39
N ASN A 19 -0.12 6.98 -15.36
CA ASN A 19 -0.68 6.25 -14.23
C ASN A 19 0.30 5.11 -13.95
N LEU A 20 1.46 5.46 -13.36
CA LEU A 20 2.35 4.51 -12.68
C LEU A 20 1.56 3.92 -11.51
N VAL A 21 0.65 3.01 -11.80
CA VAL A 21 -0.07 2.23 -10.80
C VAL A 21 0.77 0.98 -10.57
N ALA A 22 1.04 0.65 -9.31
CA ALA A 22 1.76 -0.57 -8.96
C ALA A 22 1.14 -1.78 -9.68
N GLN A 23 1.98 -2.60 -10.31
CA GLN A 23 1.52 -3.79 -11.02
C GLN A 23 1.19 -4.88 -10.01
N CYS A 24 -0.11 -5.11 -9.77
CA CYS A 24 -0.55 -6.13 -8.84
C CYS A 24 -0.46 -7.54 -9.43
N PRO A 25 -0.28 -8.59 -8.60
CA PRO A 25 -0.37 -9.98 -9.04
C PRO A 25 -1.72 -10.30 -9.69
N THR A 26 -1.76 -11.35 -10.51
CA THR A 26 -3.00 -11.79 -11.16
C THR A 26 -4.09 -12.07 -10.12
N GLY A 27 -5.28 -11.49 -10.34
CA GLY A 27 -6.43 -11.63 -9.43
C GLY A 27 -6.51 -10.57 -8.34
N TYR A 28 -5.58 -9.60 -8.31
CA TYR A 28 -5.65 -8.41 -7.48
C TYR A 28 -5.99 -7.18 -8.33
N THR A 29 -6.78 -6.29 -7.76
CA THR A 29 -7.09 -4.98 -8.32
C THR A 29 -6.13 -3.95 -7.72
N PRO A 30 -5.40 -3.18 -8.54
CA PRO A 30 -4.61 -2.09 -8.02
C PRO A 30 -5.50 -0.92 -7.61
N VAL A 31 -5.22 -0.35 -6.44
CA VAL A 31 -5.94 0.79 -5.90
C VAL A 31 -4.94 1.81 -5.38
N ARG A 32 -5.06 3.07 -5.81
CA ARG A 32 -4.32 4.19 -5.23
C ARG A 32 -5.24 5.01 -4.34
N ILE A 33 -4.79 5.27 -3.13
CA ILE A 33 -5.53 6.04 -2.13
C ILE A 33 -4.71 7.26 -1.74
N THR A 34 -5.39 8.32 -1.30
CA THR A 34 -4.73 9.45 -0.65
C THR A 34 -5.12 9.45 0.82
N MET A 35 -4.13 9.57 1.70
CA MET A 35 -4.35 9.64 3.15
C MET A 35 -3.45 10.67 3.80
N THR A 36 -3.88 11.18 4.96
CA THR A 36 -3.10 12.14 5.74
C THR A 36 -2.42 11.43 6.90
N ILE A 37 -1.10 11.53 6.98
CA ILE A 37 -0.26 10.90 8.00
C ILE A 37 0.53 11.99 8.71
N ASN A 38 0.21 12.22 9.98
CA ASN A 38 0.83 13.28 10.79
C ASN A 38 0.77 14.66 10.10
N GLY A 39 -0.40 15.00 9.53
CA GLY A 39 -0.64 16.26 8.83
C GLY A 39 -0.11 16.32 7.39
N CYS A 40 0.67 15.34 6.92
CA CYS A 40 1.19 15.31 5.56
C CYS A 40 0.35 14.39 4.66
N PRO A 41 0.02 14.82 3.42
CA PRO A 41 -0.70 13.98 2.47
C PRO A 41 0.25 12.97 1.82
N TYR A 42 -0.22 11.73 1.68
CA TYR A 42 0.48 10.62 1.05
C TYR A 42 -0.40 9.98 -0.01
N ASN A 43 0.22 9.57 -1.12
CA ASN A 43 -0.35 8.56 -2.00
C ASN A 43 0.13 7.19 -1.55
N VAL A 44 -0.80 6.25 -1.45
CA VAL A 44 -0.53 4.87 -1.08
C VAL A 44 -1.11 3.95 -2.15
N ASP A 45 -0.26 3.08 -2.66
CA ASP A 45 -0.60 2.04 -3.62
C ASP A 45 -0.89 0.74 -2.89
N LEU A 46 -2.03 0.15 -3.22
CA LEU A 46 -2.53 -1.08 -2.64
C LEU A 46 -2.81 -2.09 -3.75
N CYS A 47 -2.61 -3.37 -3.43
CA CYS A 47 -3.17 -4.47 -4.19
C CYS A 47 -4.27 -5.13 -3.36
N VAL A 48 -5.49 -5.13 -3.89
CA VAL A 48 -6.68 -5.54 -3.15
C VAL A 48 -7.42 -6.64 -3.91
N LYS A 49 -7.89 -7.64 -3.19
CA LYS A 49 -8.77 -8.68 -3.72
C LYS A 49 -10.06 -8.67 -2.92
N CYS A 50 -11.15 -8.28 -3.58
CA CYS A 50 -12.49 -8.25 -3.01
C CYS A 50 -13.32 -9.38 -3.61
N SER A 51 -13.75 -10.31 -2.77
CA SER A 51 -14.66 -11.38 -3.15
C SER A 51 -16.10 -10.87 -3.23
N VAL A 52 -16.66 -10.79 -4.43
CA VAL A 52 -18.02 -10.28 -4.69
C VAL A 52 -19.11 -11.13 -4.00
N LEU A 53 -18.83 -12.41 -3.75
CA LEU A 53 -19.79 -13.36 -3.16
C LEU A 53 -19.31 -13.90 -1.79
N GLY A 54 -18.22 -13.37 -1.23
CA GLY A 54 -17.62 -13.91 0.01
C GLY A 54 -17.00 -15.32 -0.13
N GLN A 55 -16.90 -15.85 -1.35
CA GLN A 55 -16.43 -17.22 -1.62
C GLN A 55 -14.90 -17.39 -1.65
N LEU A 56 -14.15 -16.32 -1.93
CA LEU A 56 -12.68 -16.31 -1.88
C LEU A 56 -12.18 -15.45 -0.70
N PRO A 57 -11.01 -15.77 -0.13
CA PRO A 57 -10.40 -14.91 0.88
C PRO A 57 -10.15 -13.53 0.27
N ASN A 58 -10.67 -12.55 0.98
CA ASN A 58 -10.40 -11.15 0.77
C ASN A 58 -8.93 -10.88 1.12
N SER A 59 -8.27 -9.96 0.43
CA SER A 59 -6.89 -9.62 0.78
C SER A 59 -6.48 -8.19 0.47
N VAL A 60 -5.54 -7.67 1.25
CA VAL A 60 -4.89 -6.37 1.01
C VAL A 60 -3.39 -6.46 1.22
N ALA A 61 -2.64 -5.76 0.37
CA ALA A 61 -1.21 -5.55 0.51
C ALA A 61 -0.89 -4.08 0.19
N VAL A 62 -0.03 -3.45 0.98
CA VAL A 62 0.56 -2.15 0.63
C VAL A 62 1.71 -2.41 -0.32
N THR A 63 1.69 -1.85 -1.53
CA THR A 63 2.71 -2.08 -2.57
C THR A 63 3.51 -0.84 -2.92
N GLY A 64 3.12 0.32 -2.40
CA GLY A 64 3.96 1.49 -2.43
C GLY A 64 3.36 2.67 -1.71
N PHE A 65 4.19 3.66 -1.42
CA PHE A 65 3.72 4.93 -0.86
C PHE A 65 4.72 6.05 -1.13
N MET A 66 4.20 7.27 -1.23
CA MET A 66 5.00 8.49 -1.33
C MET A 66 4.28 9.66 -0.69
N GLN A 67 5.06 10.59 -0.15
CA GLN A 67 4.54 11.88 0.27
C GLN A 67 4.17 12.73 -0.95
N ILE A 68 3.00 13.35 -0.91
CA ILE A 68 2.60 14.36 -1.88
C ILE A 68 3.23 15.68 -1.45
N GLN A 69 4.01 16.29 -2.33
CA GLN A 69 4.61 17.59 -2.06
C GLN A 69 3.52 18.67 -2.04
N THR A 70 3.60 19.58 -1.08
CA THR A 70 2.63 20.66 -0.89
C THR A 70 3.32 22.01 -0.83
N THR A 71 2.54 23.09 -1.00
CA THR A 71 3.02 24.46 -0.81
C THR A 71 2.12 25.15 0.23
N PRO A 72 2.59 25.42 1.46
CA PRO A 72 3.96 25.21 1.95
C PRO A 72 4.35 23.72 2.09
N PRO A 73 5.66 23.39 2.07
CA PRO A 73 6.12 22.01 2.22
C PRO A 73 5.66 21.40 3.54
N CYS A 74 5.08 20.21 3.48
CA CYS A 74 4.78 19.44 4.68
C CYS A 74 6.05 18.76 5.22
N VAL A 75 6.35 18.99 6.49
CA VAL A 75 7.49 18.37 7.16
C VAL A 75 7.02 17.13 7.92
N GLN A 76 7.33 15.95 7.39
CA GLN A 76 7.05 14.70 8.07
C GLN A 76 8.04 14.50 9.22
N THR A 77 7.54 14.31 10.45
CA THR A 77 8.37 14.01 11.63
C THR A 77 8.45 12.52 11.95
N LEU A 78 7.58 11.70 11.35
CA LEU A 78 7.65 10.25 11.46
C LEU A 78 8.74 9.70 10.53
N ASN A 79 9.46 8.68 10.98
CA ASN A 79 10.35 7.94 10.09
C ASN A 79 9.53 7.03 9.15
N VAL A 80 10.16 6.52 8.09
CA VAL A 80 9.49 5.70 7.07
C VAL A 80 8.84 4.43 7.65
N GLN A 81 9.42 3.84 8.70
CA GLN A 81 8.86 2.69 9.41
C GLN A 81 7.52 3.04 10.08
N GLN A 82 7.47 4.16 10.79
CA GLN A 82 6.26 4.65 11.44
C GLN A 82 5.18 5.05 10.43
N VAL A 83 5.58 5.60 9.28
CA VAL A 83 4.66 5.90 8.18
C VAL A 83 4.02 4.61 7.65
N LEU A 84 4.83 3.58 7.34
CA LEU A 84 4.30 2.30 6.85
C LEU A 84 3.38 1.64 7.90
N GLN A 85 3.78 1.60 9.17
CA GLN A 85 2.94 1.04 10.24
C GLN A 85 1.59 1.76 10.37
N TYR A 86 1.57 3.09 10.21
CA TYR A 86 0.34 3.85 10.20
C TYR A 86 -0.56 3.46 9.01
N ILE A 87 0.03 3.33 7.82
CA ILE A 87 -0.68 2.90 6.60
C ILE A 87 -1.28 1.51 6.82
N GLU A 88 -0.47 0.54 7.21
CA GLU A 88 -0.89 -0.86 7.42
C GLU A 88 -1.98 -0.99 8.48
N THR A 89 -1.86 -0.22 9.58
CA THR A 89 -2.89 -0.16 10.61
C THR A 89 -4.20 0.40 10.05
N TYR A 90 -4.14 1.47 9.25
CA TYR A 90 -5.33 2.09 8.69
C TYR A 90 -6.03 1.20 7.66
N VAL A 91 -5.27 0.60 6.74
CA VAL A 91 -5.84 -0.25 5.67
C VAL A 91 -6.38 -1.58 6.20
N SER A 92 -5.96 -1.99 7.40
CA SER A 92 -6.46 -3.17 8.11
C SER A 92 -7.59 -2.84 9.11
N THR A 93 -8.18 -1.65 9.04
CA THR A 93 -9.42 -1.36 9.77
C THR A 93 -10.65 -1.89 9.03
N TYR A 94 -11.66 -2.31 9.78
CA TYR A 94 -12.92 -2.78 9.22
C TYR A 94 -13.58 -1.73 8.32
N ASP A 95 -13.69 -0.50 8.82
CA ASP A 95 -14.37 0.58 8.12
C ASP A 95 -13.68 0.91 6.80
N PHE A 96 -12.35 0.98 6.78
CA PHE A 96 -11.65 1.23 5.54
C PHE A 96 -11.78 0.06 4.56
N TYR A 97 -11.58 -1.17 5.03
CA TYR A 97 -11.59 -2.34 4.17
C TYR A 97 -12.98 -2.59 3.54
N TYR A 98 -14.05 -2.65 4.34
CA TYR A 98 -15.38 -3.01 3.84
C TYR A 98 -16.20 -1.82 3.37
N SER A 99 -16.03 -0.63 3.95
CA SER A 99 -16.82 0.54 3.51
C SER A 99 -16.21 1.26 2.33
N TRP A 100 -14.88 1.18 2.13
CA TRP A 100 -14.19 1.92 1.08
C TRP A 100 -13.56 1.03 0.00
N LEU A 101 -12.74 0.05 0.38
CA LEU A 101 -12.04 -0.82 -0.58
C LEU A 101 -12.96 -1.85 -1.23
N CYS A 102 -13.57 -2.69 -0.40
CA CYS A 102 -14.39 -3.81 -0.80
C CYS A 102 -15.83 -3.57 -0.36
N GLN A 103 -16.54 -2.69 -1.10
CA GLN A 103 -17.93 -2.24 -0.87
C GLN A 103 -18.97 -3.37 -0.86
N ASN A 104 -18.79 -4.34 0.03
CA ASN A 104 -19.72 -5.41 0.31
C ASN A 104 -20.49 -5.01 1.55
N ASN A 105 -21.81 -4.88 1.39
CA ASN A 105 -22.77 -4.44 2.40
C ASN A 105 -22.93 -5.38 3.62
N SER A 106 -22.00 -6.30 3.85
CA SER A 106 -21.97 -7.09 5.08
C SER A 106 -21.43 -6.20 6.19
N SER A 107 -22.25 -5.88 7.20
CA SER A 107 -21.78 -5.34 8.48
C SER A 107 -21.05 -6.42 9.27
N ALA A 108 -20.09 -6.04 10.11
CA ALA A 108 -19.41 -7.00 10.98
C ALA A 108 -20.46 -7.59 11.92
N PRO A 109 -20.46 -8.92 12.15
CA PRO A 109 -21.38 -9.50 13.12
C PRO A 109 -21.01 -9.07 14.54
N PRO A 110 -21.96 -9.14 15.50
CA PRO A 110 -21.68 -8.81 16.90
C PRO A 110 -20.69 -9.81 17.52
N CYS A 111 -19.78 -9.33 18.37
CA CYS A 111 -18.86 -10.20 19.09
C CYS A 111 -19.62 -11.23 19.96
N PRO A 112 -19.16 -12.51 20.07
CA PRO A 112 -17.88 -13.03 19.59
C PRO A 112 -17.90 -13.61 18.16
N GLN A 113 -19.02 -13.48 17.43
CA GLN A 113 -19.11 -13.95 16.04
C GLN A 113 -18.13 -13.15 15.18
N GLN A 114 -17.42 -13.82 14.28
CA GLN A 114 -16.40 -13.20 13.43
C GLN A 114 -16.93 -12.97 12.02
N SER A 115 -16.51 -11.88 11.39
CA SER A 115 -16.72 -11.59 9.97
C SER A 115 -15.98 -12.58 9.07
N ASN A 116 -16.17 -12.45 7.77
CA ASN A 116 -15.28 -13.07 6.80
C ASN A 116 -13.83 -12.66 7.06
N GLU A 117 -12.95 -13.64 6.95
CA GLU A 117 -11.51 -13.48 7.11
C GLU A 117 -10.92 -12.66 5.95
N ILE A 118 -9.90 -11.88 6.25
CA ILE A 118 -9.06 -11.22 5.26
C ILE A 118 -7.60 -11.60 5.47
N GLU A 119 -6.86 -11.65 4.37
CA GLU A 119 -5.42 -11.90 4.36
C GLU A 119 -4.68 -10.59 4.15
N ILE A 120 -3.68 -10.36 4.99
CA ILE A 120 -2.83 -9.18 4.94
C ILE A 120 -1.40 -9.62 4.66
N TYR A 121 -0.79 -8.95 3.69
CA TYR A 121 0.56 -9.21 3.23
C TYR A 121 1.44 -7.99 3.55
N HIS A 122 2.44 -8.20 4.38
CA HIS A 122 3.39 -7.20 4.85
C HIS A 122 4.77 -7.49 4.26
N TRP A 123 5.23 -6.66 3.33
CA TRP A 123 6.56 -6.83 2.74
C TRP A 123 7.64 -6.39 3.72
N ASN A 124 8.72 -7.16 3.84
CA ASN A 124 9.81 -6.84 4.76
C ASN A 124 10.93 -6.04 4.08
N CYS A 125 11.15 -6.24 2.78
CA CYS A 125 12.21 -5.57 2.02
C CYS A 125 11.65 -4.49 1.11
N TRP A 126 12.13 -3.27 1.30
CA TRP A 126 11.71 -2.07 0.58
C TRP A 126 12.89 -1.38 -0.08
N LYS A 127 12.61 -0.59 -1.11
CA LYS A 127 13.53 0.36 -1.73
C LYS A 127 12.88 1.74 -1.80
N ALA A 128 13.72 2.76 -1.85
CA ALA A 128 13.33 4.13 -2.14
C ALA A 128 13.76 4.48 -3.57
N GLU A 129 12.91 5.18 -4.31
CA GLU A 129 13.21 5.66 -5.66
C GLU A 129 12.83 7.15 -5.75
N LEU A 130 13.71 7.98 -6.31
CA LEU A 130 13.36 9.37 -6.60
C LEU A 130 12.59 9.39 -7.92
N ILE A 131 11.32 9.74 -7.88
CA ILE A 131 10.47 9.83 -9.08
C ILE A 131 10.00 11.26 -9.31
N GLU A 132 9.59 11.55 -10.53
CA GLU A 132 8.84 12.75 -10.86
C GLU A 132 7.35 12.41 -10.87
N TYR A 133 6.56 13.08 -10.03
CA TYR A 133 5.13 12.90 -9.92
C TYR A 133 4.45 14.27 -9.94
N ALA A 134 3.55 14.48 -10.90
CA ALA A 134 2.87 15.77 -11.10
C ALA A 134 3.85 16.97 -11.21
N GLY A 135 4.99 16.78 -11.87
CA GLY A 135 6.02 17.81 -12.05
C GLY A 135 6.83 18.13 -10.80
N GLN A 136 6.74 17.32 -9.74
CA GLN A 136 7.52 17.46 -8.51
C GLN A 136 8.30 16.18 -8.20
N GLN A 137 9.48 16.34 -7.62
CA GLN A 137 10.29 15.20 -7.19
C GLN A 137 9.76 14.66 -5.85
N SER A 138 9.54 13.35 -5.79
CA SER A 138 9.11 12.64 -4.58
C SER A 138 9.88 11.35 -4.39
N ILE A 139 10.13 10.98 -3.14
CA ILE A 139 10.66 9.66 -2.79
C ILE A 139 9.48 8.68 -2.73
N TYR A 140 9.52 7.68 -3.60
CA TYR A 140 8.56 6.58 -3.66
C TYR A 140 9.16 5.33 -3.02
N TYR A 141 8.45 4.76 -2.06
CA TYR A 141 8.83 3.53 -1.39
C TYR A 141 8.04 2.37 -1.99
N SER A 142 8.72 1.27 -2.35
CA SER A 142 8.08 0.05 -2.86
C SER A 142 8.85 -1.22 -2.44
N PRO A 143 8.19 -2.40 -2.42
CA PRO A 143 8.85 -3.66 -2.14
C PRO A 143 9.96 -4.00 -3.15
N CYS A 144 11.03 -4.61 -2.69
CA CYS A 144 12.12 -5.08 -3.56
C CYS A 144 11.81 -6.38 -4.28
N ASN A 145 11.14 -7.31 -3.59
CA ASN A 145 10.64 -8.56 -4.13
C ASN A 145 9.30 -8.89 -3.47
N TYR A 146 8.56 -9.79 -4.10
CA TYR A 146 7.26 -10.25 -3.62
C TYR A 146 7.32 -11.70 -3.09
N ASP A 147 8.52 -12.24 -2.89
CA ASP A 147 8.72 -13.65 -2.51
C ASP A 147 8.84 -13.83 -0.99
N THR A 148 9.20 -12.77 -0.27
CA THR A 148 9.40 -12.81 1.19
C THR A 148 8.56 -11.74 1.88
N TYR A 149 7.60 -12.17 2.70
CA TYR A 149 6.64 -11.30 3.36
C TYR A 149 6.12 -11.91 4.66
N CYS A 150 5.66 -11.06 5.57
CA CYS A 150 4.90 -11.48 6.72
C CYS A 150 3.41 -11.57 6.35
N TYR A 151 2.80 -12.70 6.67
CA TYR A 151 1.40 -13.00 6.40
C TYR A 151 0.60 -12.98 7.70
N GLU A 152 -0.53 -12.29 7.69
CA GLU A 152 -1.54 -12.37 8.74
C GLU A 152 -2.91 -12.65 8.13
N LYS A 153 -3.71 -13.44 8.86
CA LYS A 153 -5.14 -13.57 8.57
C LYS A 153 -5.94 -13.02 9.73
N ILE A 154 -6.87 -12.13 9.45
CA ILE A 154 -7.65 -11.45 10.47
C ILE A 154 -9.15 -11.52 10.19
N SER A 155 -9.93 -11.31 11.24
CA SER A 155 -11.36 -11.11 11.19
C SER A 155 -11.75 -9.97 12.13
N TRP A 156 -12.97 -9.48 12.01
CA TRP A 156 -13.51 -8.50 12.95
C TRP A 156 -14.86 -8.92 13.49
N CYS A 157 -15.20 -8.37 14.64
CA CYS A 157 -16.55 -8.35 15.17
C CYS A 157 -16.86 -6.95 15.70
N PHE A 158 -18.14 -6.59 15.79
CA PHE A 158 -18.55 -5.32 16.39
C PHE A 158 -18.89 -5.53 17.87
N ASP A 159 -18.19 -4.81 18.77
CA ASP A 159 -18.51 -4.78 20.20
C ASP A 159 -19.42 -3.59 20.49
N ALA A 160 -20.71 -3.87 20.69
CA ALA A 160 -21.72 -2.85 20.97
C ALA A 160 -21.50 -2.13 22.31
N ASN A 161 -20.82 -2.74 23.29
CA ASN A 161 -20.55 -2.11 24.59
C ASN A 161 -19.47 -1.04 24.48
N GLN A 162 -18.47 -1.31 23.64
CA GLN A 162 -17.34 -0.41 23.40
C GLN A 162 -17.55 0.49 22.16
N ASN A 163 -18.65 0.27 21.43
CA ASN A 163 -18.97 0.92 20.17
C ASN A 163 -17.78 0.93 19.19
N LYS A 164 -17.12 -0.22 19.04
CA LYS A 164 -15.92 -0.35 18.20
C LYS A 164 -15.84 -1.72 17.54
N TYR A 165 -15.13 -1.77 16.41
CA TYR A 165 -14.71 -3.04 15.81
C TYR A 165 -13.53 -3.63 16.57
N VAL A 166 -13.62 -4.91 16.89
CA VAL A 166 -12.56 -5.69 17.52
C VAL A 166 -11.90 -6.54 16.45
N ARG A 167 -10.63 -6.23 16.15
CA ARG A 167 -9.78 -7.03 15.26
C ARG A 167 -9.30 -8.28 16.00
N THR A 168 -9.43 -9.44 15.36
CA THR A 168 -8.91 -10.72 15.86
C THR A 168 -7.94 -11.29 14.83
N VAL A 169 -6.75 -11.70 15.27
CA VAL A 169 -5.83 -12.47 14.42
C VAL A 169 -6.26 -13.92 14.46
N VAL A 170 -6.69 -14.44 13.30
CA VAL A 170 -7.15 -15.82 13.12
C VAL A 170 -5.96 -16.75 12.89
N SER A 171 -4.96 -16.30 12.12
CA SER A 171 -3.70 -17.02 11.91
C SER A 171 -2.56 -16.05 11.58
N GLY A 172 -1.32 -16.46 11.85
CA GLY A 172 -0.15 -15.60 11.74
C GLY A 172 0.06 -14.74 13.00
N PRO A 173 0.98 -13.75 12.98
CA PRO A 173 1.91 -13.45 11.89
C PRO A 173 2.87 -14.60 11.57
N THR A 174 3.03 -14.91 10.29
CA THR A 174 3.91 -15.97 9.80
C THR A 174 4.79 -15.44 8.67
N GLN A 175 6.11 -15.61 8.80
CA GLN A 175 7.03 -15.32 7.71
C GLN A 175 6.82 -16.32 6.57
N ILE A 176 6.45 -15.81 5.40
CA ILE A 176 6.41 -16.54 4.14
C ILE A 176 7.65 -16.17 3.33
N GLY A 177 8.20 -17.15 2.62
CA GLY A 177 9.51 -17.04 2.01
C GLY A 177 10.64 -17.37 2.98
N GLY A 178 11.87 -17.30 2.48
CA GLY A 178 13.06 -17.49 3.31
C GLY A 178 13.37 -16.28 4.18
N LYS A 179 14.63 -16.16 4.60
CA LYS A 179 15.11 -14.91 5.20
C LYS A 179 15.03 -13.78 4.15
N PRO A 180 14.55 -12.57 4.50
CA PRO A 180 14.58 -11.45 3.58
C PRO A 180 16.00 -11.17 3.07
N ASP A 181 16.13 -10.91 1.77
CA ASP A 181 17.43 -10.67 1.10
C ASP A 181 17.98 -9.25 1.32
N CYS A 182 17.26 -8.42 2.10
CA CYS A 182 17.73 -7.13 2.56
C CYS A 182 18.28 -7.25 3.98
N ASN A 183 19.37 -6.52 4.24
CA ASN A 183 20.07 -6.54 5.52
C ASN A 183 20.37 -5.14 6.08
N LEU A 184 20.02 -4.08 5.34
CA LEU A 184 20.17 -2.69 5.78
C LEU A 184 18.89 -2.23 6.49
N GLU A 185 19.04 -1.41 7.50
CA GLU A 185 17.94 -0.66 8.11
C GLU A 185 17.61 0.59 7.29
N ALA A 186 16.41 1.14 7.46
CA ALA A 186 15.98 2.33 6.73
C ALA A 186 16.88 3.56 6.96
N TRP A 187 17.54 3.67 8.11
CA TRP A 187 18.46 4.78 8.42
C TRP A 187 19.87 4.57 7.85
N GLU A 188 20.20 3.35 7.37
CA GLU A 188 21.50 3.01 6.81
C GLU A 188 21.60 3.28 5.30
N ILE A 189 20.46 3.39 4.62
CA ILE A 189 20.45 3.65 3.18
C ILE A 189 20.71 5.12 2.86
N THR A 190 21.34 5.35 1.71
CA THR A 190 21.39 6.68 1.09
C THR A 190 20.15 6.87 0.23
N LEU A 191 19.37 7.91 0.50
CA LEU A 191 18.22 8.26 -0.34
C LEU A 191 18.69 8.72 -1.73
N PRO A 192 17.98 8.31 -2.81
CA PRO A 192 18.33 8.71 -4.16
C PRO A 192 18.16 10.22 -4.38
N THR A 193 19.06 10.81 -5.16
CA THR A 193 19.07 12.25 -5.48
C THR A 193 18.91 12.54 -6.97
N ILE A 194 18.91 11.49 -7.80
CA ILE A 194 18.73 11.56 -9.25
C ILE A 194 17.40 10.86 -9.59
N VAL A 195 16.56 11.49 -10.42
CA VAL A 195 15.28 10.90 -10.83
C VAL A 195 15.53 9.57 -11.55
N GLY A 196 14.78 8.52 -11.18
CA GLY A 196 14.93 7.15 -11.65
C GLY A 196 16.02 6.35 -10.93
N GLN A 197 16.75 6.95 -9.98
CA GLN A 197 17.68 6.23 -9.12
C GLN A 197 16.93 5.54 -7.98
N SER A 198 17.20 4.25 -7.78
CA SER A 198 16.76 3.51 -6.59
C SER A 198 17.87 3.39 -5.54
N SER A 199 17.49 3.33 -4.27
CA SER A 199 18.36 2.92 -3.17
C SER A 199 18.64 1.41 -3.21
N GLN A 200 19.56 0.97 -2.35
CA GLN A 200 19.62 -0.44 -1.95
C GLN A 200 18.34 -0.86 -1.22
N CYS A 201 18.07 -2.16 -1.20
CA CYS A 201 16.97 -2.71 -0.42
C CYS A 201 17.27 -2.66 1.07
N PHE A 202 16.26 -2.32 1.86
CA PHE A 202 16.34 -2.20 3.31
C PHE A 202 15.10 -2.81 3.98
N ILE A 203 15.24 -3.10 5.27
CA ILE A 203 14.22 -3.70 6.10
C ILE A 203 13.29 -2.60 6.60
N LEU A 204 11.99 -2.82 6.40
CA LEU A 204 10.95 -2.23 7.23
C LEU A 204 10.31 -3.35 8.04
N HIS A 205 10.38 -3.23 9.36
CA HIS A 205 9.99 -4.28 10.30
C HIS A 205 8.48 -4.48 10.28
N SER A 206 8.05 -5.74 10.20
CA SER A 206 6.65 -6.13 10.30
C SER A 206 6.46 -6.94 11.58
N SER A 207 5.25 -7.43 11.85
CA SER A 207 5.00 -8.28 13.02
C SER A 207 5.79 -9.61 13.03
N CYS A 208 6.42 -9.99 11.91
CA CYS A 208 7.27 -11.18 11.82
C CYS A 208 8.77 -10.92 12.10
N LEU A 209 9.23 -9.65 12.18
CA LEU A 209 10.64 -9.28 12.31
C LEU A 209 10.85 -8.20 13.38
#